data_AF-A0A939EJD6-F1
#
_entry.id   AF-A0A939EJD6-F1
#
_cell.length_a   1.000
_cell.length_b   1.000
_cell.length_c   1.000
_cell.angle_alpha   90.00
_cell.angle_beta   90.00
_cell.angle_gamma   90.00
#
_symmetry.space_group_name_H-M   'P 1'
#
loop_
_entity.id
_entity.type
_entity.pdbx_description
1 polymer ?
#
loop_
_entity_poly.entity_id
_entity_poly.type
_entity_poly.pdbx_seq_one_letter_code
_entity_poly.pdbx_strand_id
1 'polypeptide(L)'
;MTGIPKIFAVLAVLLTLALPGTARAAAKVALVIGNGAYTSMPALRNPANDARLISAKLSGLGFDVVEIIDGTRRDFREGLTRFGRQAQDADVALTFYAGHGVQVNGQNWLLPVDADIEAATDLAAQALRADDLIDIMTVSGARLKLVFLDACRNNPLPRSLSRGASRGLARLEANAAGMMIAFATSPGDVAQDGAGQNSPFTEALARLIDTPDLEVRHLMGKVRESVYTSTGERQLPWLNEALIGEFYFGGQSGDGSQASNPQPPAQPPAPTGQIAALRQEPEQLPEPRYAGRLCHSASDGLQVCASSILDPQYGNRYGPGNLLDRDASTAWVEGVSGNGAGQKLMISFGRSRALSGFEIVNGYAKNRDIYTKNARVRTATLHLSDGSSQPISLRDDMRASRFTFNSPRDVSWMELEIGSVFVGSKYTDTALSEFVPIFAD
;
A
#
# COMPACT_ATOMS: atom_id res chain seq x y z
N MET A 1 -87.61 -21.18 15.03
CA MET A 1 -86.83 -22.34 15.51
C MET A 1 -85.41 -22.19 14.98
N THR A 2 -84.41 -22.18 15.90
CA THR A 2 -82.99 -22.67 15.76
C THR A 2 -82.16 -22.15 14.56
N GLY A 3 -80.93 -21.64 14.64
CA GLY A 3 -79.82 -21.68 15.62
C GLY A 3 -78.49 -21.52 14.84
N ILE A 4 -77.50 -20.83 15.43
CA ILE A 4 -76.11 -20.53 14.97
C ILE A 4 -75.18 -21.76 15.30
N PRO A 5 -73.99 -22.10 14.68
CA PRO A 5 -72.78 -21.25 14.55
C PRO A 5 -71.69 -21.45 13.44
N LYS A 6 -70.88 -20.38 13.34
CA LYS A 6 -69.48 -20.09 12.94
C LYS A 6 -68.50 -21.17 12.39
N ILE A 7 -67.59 -20.68 11.53
CA ILE A 7 -66.16 -21.03 11.27
C ILE A 7 -65.88 -21.51 9.83
N PHE A 8 -65.12 -20.73 9.04
CA PHE A 8 -63.88 -21.20 8.41
C PHE A 8 -62.96 -20.03 8.10
N ALA A 9 -61.72 -20.17 8.58
CA ALA A 9 -60.64 -19.21 8.56
C ALA A 9 -59.61 -19.61 7.48
N VAL A 10 -58.95 -18.59 6.91
CA VAL A 10 -57.53 -18.56 6.46
C VAL A 10 -57.09 -19.61 5.43
N LEU A 11 -56.75 -19.14 4.22
CA LEU A 11 -55.49 -19.52 3.54
C LEU A 11 -55.16 -18.57 2.38
N ALA A 12 -54.68 -17.37 2.69
CA ALA A 12 -53.88 -16.59 1.73
C ALA A 12 -52.46 -17.19 1.76
N VAL A 13 -52.23 -18.22 0.93
CA VAL A 13 -50.89 -18.76 0.70
C VAL A 13 -50.10 -17.72 -0.10
N LEU A 14 -49.26 -16.98 0.62
CA LEU A 14 -48.07 -16.32 0.08
C LEU A 14 -47.22 -17.36 -0.65
N LEU A 15 -47.38 -17.46 -1.97
CA LEU A 15 -46.42 -18.14 -2.83
C LEU A 15 -45.35 -17.11 -3.24
N THR A 16 -44.49 -16.72 -2.30
CA THR A 16 -43.23 -16.07 -2.62
C THR A 16 -42.34 -17.11 -3.30
N LEU A 17 -42.21 -17.03 -4.63
CA LEU A 17 -41.16 -17.73 -5.37
C LEU A 17 -39.81 -17.23 -4.85
N ALA A 18 -39.22 -17.97 -3.92
CA ALA A 18 -37.79 -17.88 -3.64
C ALA A 18 -37.07 -18.51 -4.84
N LEU A 19 -36.71 -17.69 -5.82
CA LEU A 19 -35.70 -18.05 -6.80
C LEU A 19 -34.42 -18.36 -6.00
N PRO A 20 -33.87 -19.58 -6.03
CA PRO A 20 -32.57 -19.82 -5.45
C PRO A 20 -31.57 -18.96 -6.21
N GLY A 21 -31.10 -17.89 -5.56
CA GLY A 21 -29.98 -17.13 -6.08
C GLY A 21 -28.83 -18.12 -6.28
N THR A 22 -28.35 -18.24 -7.51
CA THR A 22 -27.14 -19.01 -7.80
C THR A 22 -26.04 -18.42 -6.95
N ALA A 23 -25.67 -19.11 -5.87
CA ALA A 23 -24.45 -18.79 -5.13
C ALA A 23 -23.31 -18.91 -6.13
N ARG A 24 -22.77 -17.77 -6.57
CA ARG A 24 -21.60 -17.72 -7.44
C ARG A 24 -20.47 -18.38 -6.65
N ALA A 25 -19.98 -19.52 -7.12
CA ALA A 25 -18.86 -20.20 -6.51
C ALA A 25 -17.70 -19.21 -6.37
N ALA A 26 -17.00 -19.26 -5.24
CA ALA A 26 -15.95 -18.30 -4.92
C ALA A 26 -14.86 -18.33 -6.00
N ALA A 27 -14.73 -17.26 -6.77
CA ALA A 27 -13.87 -17.24 -7.94
C ALA A 27 -12.44 -16.84 -7.54
N LYS A 28 -11.50 -17.79 -7.66
CA LYS A 28 -10.06 -17.55 -7.51
C LYS A 28 -9.43 -17.55 -8.90
N VAL A 29 -8.78 -16.46 -9.28
CA VAL A 29 -8.20 -16.28 -10.61
C VAL A 29 -6.76 -15.81 -10.52
N ALA A 30 -5.91 -16.28 -11.43
CA ALA A 30 -4.51 -15.91 -11.45
C ALA A 30 -4.01 -15.58 -12.86
N LEU A 31 -3.12 -14.59 -12.97
CA LEU A 31 -2.28 -14.35 -14.14
C LEU A 31 -0.83 -14.65 -13.76
N VAL A 32 -0.23 -15.64 -14.39
CA VAL A 32 1.13 -16.10 -14.08
C VAL A 32 1.99 -15.96 -15.32
N ILE A 33 3.02 -15.12 -15.24
CA ILE A 33 3.89 -14.78 -16.36
C ILE A 33 5.33 -15.16 -16.01
N GLY A 34 5.99 -15.89 -16.91
CA GLY A 34 7.39 -16.27 -16.79
C GLY A 34 8.14 -16.02 -18.10
N ASN A 35 8.97 -14.98 -18.14
CA ASN A 35 9.73 -14.59 -19.33
C ASN A 35 11.22 -14.78 -19.13
N GLY A 36 11.82 -15.67 -19.92
CA GLY A 36 13.24 -15.96 -19.92
C GLY A 36 13.89 -15.98 -21.31
N ALA A 37 13.15 -16.31 -22.37
CA ALA A 37 13.66 -16.45 -23.74
C ALA A 37 13.71 -15.13 -24.51
N TYR A 38 14.35 -14.11 -23.93
CA TYR A 38 14.47 -12.79 -24.53
C TYR A 38 15.28 -12.77 -25.84
N THR A 39 14.80 -12.04 -26.85
CA THR A 39 15.46 -11.97 -28.18
C THR A 39 16.54 -10.89 -28.26
N SER A 40 16.30 -9.73 -27.63
CA SER A 40 17.16 -8.54 -27.72
C SER A 40 17.90 -8.20 -26.41
N MET A 41 17.79 -9.06 -25.39
CA MET A 41 18.41 -8.87 -24.09
C MET A 41 18.84 -10.22 -23.48
N PRO A 42 19.69 -10.24 -22.43
CA PRO A 42 20.19 -11.49 -21.87
C PRO A 42 19.06 -12.42 -21.42
N ALA A 43 19.09 -13.66 -21.88
CA ALA A 43 18.11 -14.68 -21.48
C ALA A 43 18.23 -15.01 -19.99
N LEU A 44 17.10 -15.36 -19.37
CA LEU A 44 17.02 -15.83 -17.99
C LEU A 44 16.61 -17.30 -17.97
N ARG A 45 17.31 -18.13 -17.18
CA ARG A 45 17.08 -19.58 -17.18
C ARG A 45 15.80 -20.01 -16.45
N ASN A 46 15.46 -19.32 -15.37
CA ASN A 46 14.48 -19.81 -14.39
C ASN A 46 13.03 -19.32 -14.57
N PRO A 47 12.73 -18.14 -15.14
CA PRO A 47 11.36 -17.60 -15.15
C PRO A 47 10.27 -18.52 -15.73
N ALA A 48 10.57 -19.25 -16.81
CA ALA A 48 9.62 -20.21 -17.38
C ALA A 48 9.34 -21.39 -16.44
N ASN A 49 10.33 -21.83 -15.66
CA ASN A 49 10.14 -22.87 -14.64
C ASN A 49 9.40 -22.31 -13.42
N ASP A 50 9.77 -21.10 -13.00
CA ASP A 50 9.15 -20.39 -11.89
C ASP A 50 7.64 -20.26 -12.11
N ALA A 51 7.23 -19.76 -13.29
CA ALA A 51 5.84 -19.62 -13.66
C ALA A 51 5.09 -20.95 -13.70
N ARG A 52 5.64 -22.00 -14.34
CA ARG A 52 4.99 -23.32 -14.38
C ARG A 52 4.77 -23.91 -12.99
N LEU A 53 5.75 -23.77 -12.10
CA LEU A 53 5.65 -24.25 -10.72
C LEU A 53 4.53 -23.54 -9.96
N ILE A 54 4.46 -22.22 -10.06
CA ILE A 54 3.42 -21.41 -9.41
C ILE A 54 2.04 -21.69 -10.02
N SER A 55 1.92 -21.77 -11.34
CA SER A 55 0.68 -22.14 -12.03
C SER A 55 0.15 -23.49 -11.56
N ALA A 56 1.02 -24.51 -11.44
CA ALA A 56 0.63 -25.84 -10.98
C ALA A 56 0.13 -25.82 -9.53
N LYS A 57 0.83 -25.11 -8.63
CA LYS A 57 0.42 -24.94 -7.23
C LYS A 57 -0.92 -24.22 -7.12
N LEU A 58 -1.09 -23.10 -7.80
CA LEU A 58 -2.32 -22.32 -7.77
C LEU A 58 -3.51 -23.08 -8.37
N SER A 59 -3.30 -23.82 -9.46
CA SER A 59 -4.33 -24.68 -10.05
C SER A 59 -4.77 -25.77 -9.07
N GLY A 60 -3.83 -26.41 -8.36
CA GLY A 60 -4.13 -27.38 -7.30
C GLY A 60 -4.89 -26.77 -6.11
N LEU A 61 -4.70 -25.47 -5.88
CA LEU A 61 -5.46 -24.68 -4.90
C LEU A 61 -6.76 -24.10 -5.47
N GLY A 62 -7.18 -24.49 -6.67
CA GLY A 62 -8.47 -24.12 -7.27
C GLY A 62 -8.52 -22.72 -7.88
N PHE A 63 -7.39 -22.16 -8.31
CA PHE A 63 -7.38 -20.96 -9.14
C PHE A 63 -7.62 -21.30 -10.63
N ASP A 64 -8.37 -20.47 -11.34
CA ASP A 64 -8.36 -20.42 -12.80
C ASP A 64 -7.13 -19.60 -13.25
N VAL A 65 -6.14 -20.27 -13.85
CA VAL A 65 -4.83 -19.69 -14.16
C VAL A 65 -4.72 -19.34 -15.64
N VAL A 66 -4.46 -18.06 -15.92
CA VAL A 66 -3.95 -17.57 -17.20
C VAL A 66 -2.42 -17.63 -17.16
N GLU A 67 -1.85 -18.69 -17.72
CA GLU A 67 -0.39 -18.86 -17.81
C GLU A 67 0.15 -18.25 -19.11
N ILE A 68 1.25 -17.50 -19.00
CA ILE A 68 2.02 -16.97 -20.12
C ILE A 68 3.49 -17.31 -19.90
N ILE A 69 4.04 -18.16 -20.77
CA ILE A 69 5.46 -18.51 -20.78
C ILE A 69 6.11 -17.87 -22.00
N ASP A 70 7.20 -17.14 -21.77
CA ASP A 70 7.96 -16.43 -22.80
C ASP A 70 7.04 -15.58 -23.71
N GLY A 71 6.19 -14.78 -23.05
CA GLY A 71 5.13 -14.02 -23.69
C GLY A 71 5.63 -12.78 -24.42
N THR A 72 5.07 -12.55 -25.61
CA THR A 72 5.25 -11.33 -26.39
C THR A 72 4.37 -10.19 -25.87
N ARG A 73 4.59 -8.97 -26.38
CA ARG A 73 3.71 -7.81 -26.14
C ARG A 73 2.24 -8.11 -26.43
N ARG A 74 1.99 -8.91 -27.48
CA ARG A 74 0.63 -9.33 -27.85
C ARG A 74 0.05 -10.24 -26.77
N ASP A 75 0.81 -11.22 -26.31
CA ASP A 75 0.37 -12.17 -25.28
C ASP A 75 0.10 -11.46 -23.96
N PHE A 76 0.92 -10.47 -23.58
CA PHE A 76 0.66 -9.63 -22.42
C PHE A 76 -0.69 -8.93 -22.55
N ARG A 77 -0.94 -8.23 -23.66
CA ARG A 77 -2.22 -7.52 -23.86
C ARG A 77 -3.43 -8.46 -23.82
N GLU A 78 -3.35 -9.61 -24.49
CA GLU A 78 -4.43 -10.59 -24.52
C GLU A 78 -4.64 -11.23 -23.14
N GLY A 79 -3.55 -11.56 -22.45
CA GLY A 79 -3.55 -12.12 -21.10
C GLY A 79 -4.11 -11.17 -20.05
N LEU A 80 -3.67 -9.92 -20.02
CA LEU A 80 -4.21 -8.89 -19.12
C LEU A 80 -5.70 -8.64 -19.39
N THR A 81 -6.11 -8.62 -20.66
CA THR A 81 -7.54 -8.48 -21.02
C THR A 81 -8.36 -9.66 -20.50
N ARG A 82 -7.87 -10.89 -20.68
CA ARG A 82 -8.55 -12.10 -20.20
C ARG A 82 -8.61 -12.12 -18.68
N PHE A 83 -7.49 -11.90 -18.01
CA PHE A 83 -7.39 -11.85 -16.55
C PHE A 83 -8.31 -10.78 -15.97
N GLY A 84 -8.29 -9.56 -16.50
CA GLY A 84 -9.13 -8.46 -16.02
C GLY A 84 -10.63 -8.78 -16.11
N ARG A 85 -11.07 -9.51 -17.14
CA ARG A 85 -12.47 -10.00 -17.23
C ARG A 85 -12.78 -11.08 -16.20
N GLN A 86 -11.87 -12.01 -15.96
CA GLN A 86 -12.05 -13.09 -14.99
C GLN A 86 -11.99 -12.58 -13.53
N ALA A 87 -11.22 -11.52 -13.27
CA ALA A 87 -11.04 -10.92 -11.96
C ALA A 87 -12.25 -10.10 -11.48
N GLN A 88 -13.22 -9.81 -12.35
CA GLN A 88 -14.42 -9.05 -11.98
C GLN A 88 -15.17 -9.72 -10.83
N ASP A 89 -15.23 -9.01 -9.70
CA ASP A 89 -15.85 -9.44 -8.44
C ASP A 89 -15.35 -10.82 -7.94
N ALA A 90 -14.11 -11.18 -8.29
CA ALA A 90 -13.48 -12.40 -7.81
C ALA A 90 -13.21 -12.33 -6.29
N ASP A 91 -13.20 -13.48 -5.60
CA ASP A 91 -12.78 -13.49 -4.21
C ASP A 91 -11.28 -13.26 -4.09
N VAL A 92 -10.51 -13.84 -5.01
CA VAL A 92 -9.05 -13.64 -5.09
C VAL A 92 -8.64 -13.43 -6.53
N ALA A 93 -7.99 -12.30 -6.78
CA ALA A 93 -7.23 -12.05 -8.00
C ALA A 93 -5.73 -12.07 -7.64
N LEU A 94 -4.96 -12.92 -8.32
CA LEU A 94 -3.53 -13.05 -8.10
C LEU A 94 -2.75 -12.77 -9.39
N THR A 95 -1.62 -12.09 -9.28
CA THR A 95 -0.65 -11.97 -10.36
C THR A 95 0.72 -12.43 -9.88
N PHE A 96 1.41 -13.18 -10.72
CA PHE A 96 2.79 -13.57 -10.51
C PHE A 96 3.58 -13.22 -11.77
N TYR A 97 4.71 -12.56 -11.61
CA TYR A 97 5.60 -12.23 -12.71
C TYR A 97 7.04 -12.62 -12.36
N ALA A 98 7.67 -13.41 -13.22
CA ALA A 98 9.10 -13.67 -13.22
C ALA A 98 9.72 -13.25 -14.55
N GLY A 99 10.83 -12.51 -14.51
CA GLY A 99 11.54 -12.04 -15.71
C GLY A 99 12.33 -10.76 -15.50
N HIS A 100 12.75 -10.13 -16.61
CA HIS A 100 13.34 -8.80 -16.56
C HIS A 100 12.29 -7.76 -16.20
N GLY A 101 12.61 -6.93 -15.23
CA GLY A 101 11.88 -5.73 -14.89
C GLY A 101 12.87 -4.57 -14.78
N VAL A 102 12.45 -3.36 -15.13
CA VAL A 102 13.29 -2.17 -15.07
C VAL A 102 12.57 -1.01 -14.42
N GLN A 103 13.32 -0.21 -13.69
CA GLN A 103 12.86 1.08 -13.18
C GLN A 103 13.46 2.22 -14.00
N VAL A 104 12.60 3.07 -14.57
CA VAL A 104 13.03 4.31 -15.23
C VAL A 104 12.15 5.46 -14.73
N ASN A 105 12.77 6.53 -14.23
CA ASN A 105 12.07 7.71 -13.70
C ASN A 105 11.02 7.39 -12.62
N GLY A 106 11.31 6.44 -11.72
CA GLY A 106 10.37 6.02 -10.68
C GLY A 106 9.29 5.02 -11.14
N GLN A 107 9.20 4.73 -12.44
CA GLN A 107 8.22 3.81 -13.01
C GLN A 107 8.79 2.41 -13.20
N ASN A 108 8.05 1.39 -12.75
CA ASN A 108 8.38 -0.02 -12.98
C ASN A 108 7.77 -0.53 -14.28
N TRP A 109 8.59 -1.23 -15.07
CA TRP A 109 8.23 -1.83 -16.35
C TRP A 109 8.56 -3.33 -16.36
N LEU A 110 7.62 -4.14 -16.80
CA LEU A 110 7.75 -5.58 -17.01
C LEU A 110 7.98 -5.84 -18.50
N LEU A 111 9.01 -6.61 -18.84
CA LEU A 111 9.49 -6.76 -20.22
C LEU A 111 9.00 -8.06 -20.88
N PRO A 112 8.23 -7.97 -21.98
CA PRO A 112 7.97 -9.07 -22.90
C PRO A 112 9.24 -9.64 -23.53
N VAL A 113 9.21 -10.89 -24.01
CA VAL A 113 10.42 -11.51 -24.61
C VAL A 113 10.83 -10.89 -25.94
N ASP A 114 9.90 -10.25 -26.64
CA ASP A 114 10.09 -9.55 -27.91
C ASP A 114 10.31 -8.03 -27.75
N ALA A 115 10.52 -7.56 -26.52
CA ALA A 115 10.83 -6.15 -26.27
C ALA A 115 12.25 -5.82 -26.74
N ASP A 116 12.37 -4.73 -27.50
CA ASP A 116 13.64 -4.24 -28.05
C ASP A 116 13.84 -2.78 -27.62
N ILE A 117 14.51 -2.58 -26.49
CA ILE A 117 14.60 -1.27 -25.83
C ILE A 117 15.92 -0.60 -26.16
N GLU A 118 15.91 0.34 -27.10
CA GLU A 118 17.08 1.15 -27.47
C GLU A 118 17.08 2.50 -26.75
N ALA A 119 15.89 3.05 -26.49
CA ALA A 119 15.66 4.32 -25.81
C ALA A 119 14.58 4.23 -24.71
N ALA A 120 14.61 5.13 -23.71
CA ALA A 120 13.60 5.17 -22.65
C ALA A 120 12.18 5.41 -23.17
N THR A 121 12.04 6.07 -24.33
CA THR A 121 10.76 6.29 -25.02
C THR A 121 10.12 5.01 -25.52
N ASP A 122 10.91 3.95 -25.75
CA ASP A 122 10.42 2.68 -26.27
C ASP A 122 9.64 1.89 -25.22
N LEU A 123 9.94 2.11 -23.93
CA LEU A 123 9.30 1.40 -22.81
C LEU A 123 7.78 1.51 -22.87
N ALA A 124 7.24 2.69 -23.18
CA ALA A 124 5.80 2.92 -23.25
C ALA A 124 5.10 2.14 -24.37
N ALA A 125 5.82 1.81 -25.45
CA ALA A 125 5.29 1.07 -26.60
C ALA A 125 5.62 -0.43 -26.54
N GLN A 126 6.66 -0.81 -25.81
CA GLN A 126 7.24 -2.15 -25.88
C GLN A 126 7.19 -2.94 -24.57
N ALA A 127 6.88 -2.29 -23.44
CA ALA A 127 6.80 -2.92 -22.13
C ALA A 127 5.44 -2.65 -21.48
N LEU A 128 5.17 -3.35 -20.38
CA LEU A 128 3.99 -3.16 -19.55
C LEU A 128 4.37 -2.39 -18.29
N ARG A 129 3.62 -1.37 -17.90
CA ARG A 129 3.83 -0.75 -16.58
C ARG A 129 3.30 -1.68 -15.51
N ALA A 130 4.06 -1.87 -14.43
CA ALA A 130 3.56 -2.64 -13.29
C ALA A 130 2.32 -1.98 -12.67
N ASP A 131 2.19 -0.65 -12.77
CA ASP A 131 1.00 0.09 -12.32
C ASP A 131 -0.25 -0.25 -13.14
N ASP A 132 -0.14 -0.52 -14.45
CA ASP A 132 -1.30 -0.90 -15.26
C ASP A 132 -1.91 -2.22 -14.75
N LEU A 133 -1.07 -3.15 -14.29
CA LEU A 133 -1.49 -4.39 -13.67
C LEU A 133 -2.14 -4.14 -12.30
N ILE A 134 -1.58 -3.24 -11.48
CA ILE A 134 -2.17 -2.83 -10.20
C ILE A 134 -3.53 -2.17 -10.40
N ASP A 135 -3.67 -1.31 -11.41
CA ASP A 135 -4.91 -0.62 -11.75
C ASP A 135 -5.99 -1.60 -12.16
N ILE A 136 -5.68 -2.58 -13.01
CA ILE A 136 -6.60 -3.67 -13.38
C ILE A 136 -7.09 -4.42 -12.14
N MET A 137 -6.20 -4.75 -11.21
CA MET A 137 -6.58 -5.41 -9.97
C MET A 137 -7.41 -4.50 -9.07
N THR A 138 -7.09 -3.22 -9.00
CA THR A 138 -7.81 -2.22 -8.21
C THR A 138 -9.25 -2.05 -8.67
N VAL A 139 -9.49 -1.93 -9.99
CA VAL A 139 -10.82 -1.74 -10.56
C VAL A 139 -11.62 -3.03 -10.74
N SER A 140 -10.99 -4.20 -10.57
CA SER A 140 -11.64 -5.51 -10.73
C SER A 140 -12.76 -5.77 -9.72
N GLY A 141 -12.80 -5.05 -8.59
CA GLY A 141 -13.73 -5.35 -7.48
C GLY A 141 -13.34 -6.60 -6.68
N ALA A 142 -12.23 -7.28 -7.04
CA ALA A 142 -11.80 -8.48 -6.33
C ALA A 142 -11.57 -8.21 -4.84
N ARG A 143 -12.03 -9.10 -3.96
CA ARG A 143 -11.95 -8.90 -2.51
C ARG A 143 -10.50 -8.92 -2.03
N LEU A 144 -9.73 -9.90 -2.50
CA LEU A 144 -8.30 -10.04 -2.25
C LEU A 144 -7.52 -9.90 -3.56
N LYS A 145 -6.42 -9.13 -3.52
CA LYS A 145 -5.58 -8.78 -4.66
C LYS A 145 -4.13 -9.07 -4.30
N LEU A 146 -3.52 -10.08 -4.89
CA LEU A 146 -2.15 -10.51 -4.56
C LEU A 146 -1.24 -10.30 -5.77
N VAL A 147 -0.14 -9.58 -5.61
CA VAL A 147 0.85 -9.31 -6.66
C VAL A 147 2.21 -9.83 -6.19
N PHE A 148 2.82 -10.72 -6.95
CA PHE A 148 4.13 -11.29 -6.66
C PHE A 148 5.10 -11.02 -7.80
N LEU A 149 6.16 -10.26 -7.52
CA LEU A 149 7.13 -9.80 -8.51
C LEU A 149 8.52 -10.42 -8.23
N ASP A 150 8.87 -11.44 -9.01
CA ASP A 150 10.18 -12.08 -9.07
C ASP A 150 11.01 -11.53 -10.23
N ALA A 151 11.26 -10.22 -10.16
CA ALA A 151 11.92 -9.45 -11.20
C ALA A 151 13.10 -8.65 -10.66
N CYS A 152 13.82 -7.99 -11.56
CA CYS A 152 15.04 -7.20 -11.30
C CYS A 152 16.28 -8.02 -10.98
N ARG A 153 16.68 -8.87 -11.91
CA ARG A 153 17.92 -9.65 -11.81
C ARG A 153 19.15 -8.91 -12.33
N ASN A 154 18.97 -8.07 -13.34
CA ASN A 154 19.94 -7.11 -13.87
C ASN A 154 19.15 -6.02 -14.60
N ASN A 155 19.68 -4.80 -14.75
CA ASN A 155 19.08 -3.82 -15.65
C ASN A 155 19.59 -4.10 -17.08
N PRO A 156 18.77 -4.67 -17.99
CA PRO A 156 19.21 -5.06 -19.33
C PRO A 156 19.36 -3.87 -20.29
N LEU A 157 19.04 -2.65 -19.84
CA LEU A 157 19.03 -1.48 -20.72
C LEU A 157 20.43 -1.06 -21.17
N PRO A 158 20.60 -0.55 -22.41
CA PRO A 158 21.85 0.03 -22.89
C PRO A 158 22.42 1.08 -21.94
N ARG A 159 23.77 1.19 -21.88
CA ARG A 159 24.49 2.13 -20.99
C ARG A 159 24.04 3.59 -21.11
N SER A 160 23.55 4.00 -22.28
CA SER A 160 23.00 5.33 -22.53
C SER A 160 21.77 5.62 -21.65
N LEU A 161 20.97 4.60 -21.35
CA LEU A 161 19.75 4.66 -20.53
C LEU A 161 20.01 4.33 -19.05
N SER A 162 21.09 3.60 -18.75
CA SER A 162 21.46 3.25 -17.36
C SER A 162 21.74 4.47 -16.47
N ARG A 163 21.95 5.68 -17.03
CA ARG A 163 22.11 6.92 -16.24
C ARG A 163 20.80 7.43 -15.61
N GLY A 164 19.64 7.02 -16.12
CA GLY A 164 18.31 7.35 -15.55
C GLY A 164 17.51 6.11 -15.11
N ALA A 165 18.08 4.92 -15.30
CA ALA A 165 17.48 3.66 -14.91
C ALA A 165 18.12 3.16 -13.61
N SER A 166 17.31 2.95 -12.60
CA SER A 166 17.77 2.49 -11.29
C SER A 166 18.02 0.98 -11.31
N ARG A 167 18.90 0.52 -10.42
CA ARG A 167 18.99 -0.91 -10.09
C ARG A 167 17.72 -1.31 -9.33
N GLY A 168 17.18 -2.50 -9.56
CA GLY A 168 15.97 -2.94 -8.85
C GLY A 168 14.67 -2.34 -9.38
N LEU A 169 13.55 -2.75 -8.76
CA LEU A 169 12.24 -2.12 -8.97
C LEU A 169 12.07 -0.98 -7.96
N ALA A 170 11.33 0.05 -8.36
CA ALA A 170 10.74 1.03 -7.46
C ALA A 170 9.75 0.34 -6.50
N ARG A 171 9.53 0.96 -5.34
CA ARG A 171 8.44 0.55 -4.45
C ARG A 171 7.09 0.83 -5.13
N LEU A 172 6.21 -0.17 -5.18
CA LEU A 172 4.80 -0.02 -5.57
C LEU A 172 3.95 0.00 -4.32
N GLU A 173 3.02 0.95 -4.22
CA GLU A 173 2.16 1.09 -3.06
C GLU A 173 0.87 0.25 -3.21
N ALA A 174 0.46 -0.42 -2.15
CA ALA A 174 -0.79 -1.18 -2.11
C ALA A 174 -1.97 -0.22 -1.92
N ASN A 175 -2.32 0.51 -2.98
CA ASN A 175 -3.27 1.64 -2.93
C ASN A 175 -4.76 1.23 -2.91
N ALA A 176 -5.05 -0.07 -2.80
CA ALA A 176 -6.41 -0.60 -2.81
C ALA A 176 -6.66 -1.50 -1.60
N ALA A 177 -7.86 -1.41 -1.04
CA ALA A 177 -8.33 -2.33 0.00
C ALA A 177 -8.21 -3.79 -0.46
N GLY A 178 -7.67 -4.63 0.42
CA GLY A 178 -7.47 -6.05 0.15
C GLY A 178 -6.28 -6.34 -0.75
N MET A 179 -5.32 -5.42 -0.92
CA MET A 179 -4.15 -5.62 -1.79
C MET A 179 -2.88 -5.96 -1.03
N MET A 180 -2.09 -6.89 -1.57
CA MET A 180 -0.74 -7.21 -1.14
C MET A 180 0.17 -7.28 -2.36
N ILE A 181 1.32 -6.61 -2.28
CA ILE A 181 2.37 -6.62 -3.30
C ILE A 181 3.65 -7.12 -2.63
N ALA A 182 4.16 -8.26 -3.08
CA ALA A 182 5.45 -8.78 -2.64
C ALA A 182 6.48 -8.76 -3.76
N PHE A 183 7.67 -8.30 -3.43
CA PHE A 183 8.84 -8.28 -4.30
C PHE A 183 9.82 -9.34 -3.84
N ALA A 184 10.49 -10.01 -4.79
CA ALA A 184 11.53 -10.98 -4.47
C ALA A 184 12.74 -10.38 -3.73
N THR A 185 12.92 -9.06 -3.76
CA THR A 185 13.99 -8.34 -3.06
C THR A 185 13.54 -6.93 -2.64
N SER A 186 14.34 -6.24 -1.83
CA SER A 186 14.14 -4.85 -1.43
C SER A 186 14.09 -3.89 -2.62
N PRO A 187 13.31 -2.79 -2.55
CA PRO A 187 13.34 -1.74 -3.57
C PRO A 187 14.78 -1.26 -3.81
N GLY A 188 15.17 -1.12 -5.08
CA GLY A 188 16.55 -0.74 -5.43
C GLY A 188 17.56 -1.89 -5.51
N ASP A 189 17.22 -3.08 -4.98
CA ASP A 189 18.09 -4.26 -5.01
C ASP A 189 17.74 -5.25 -6.12
N VAL A 190 18.60 -6.26 -6.27
CA VAL A 190 18.51 -7.26 -7.34
C VAL A 190 18.21 -8.65 -6.79
N ALA A 191 17.25 -9.34 -7.41
CA ALA A 191 16.95 -10.74 -7.10
C ALA A 191 18.00 -11.68 -7.73
N GLN A 192 18.39 -12.72 -7.00
CA GLN A 192 19.34 -13.71 -7.49
C GLN A 192 18.65 -14.76 -8.36
N ASP A 193 19.37 -15.27 -9.36
CA ASP A 193 18.92 -16.45 -10.10
C ASP A 193 18.86 -17.71 -9.22
N GLY A 194 19.73 -17.80 -8.22
CA GLY A 194 19.90 -19.01 -7.42
C GLY A 194 20.69 -20.10 -8.16
N ALA A 195 20.97 -21.21 -7.47
CA ALA A 195 21.71 -22.34 -8.03
C ALA A 195 20.80 -23.44 -8.62
N GLY A 196 19.49 -23.35 -8.37
CA GLY A 196 18.50 -24.38 -8.70
C GLY A 196 17.85 -24.23 -10.08
N GLN A 197 16.74 -24.93 -10.26
CA GLN A 197 15.88 -24.82 -11.45
C GLN A 197 14.94 -23.61 -11.40
N ASN A 198 14.67 -23.14 -10.19
CA ASN A 198 13.78 -22.02 -9.87
C ASN A 198 14.55 -20.95 -9.09
N SER A 199 14.01 -19.74 -9.02
CA SER A 199 14.55 -18.69 -8.17
C SER A 199 14.40 -19.02 -6.68
N PRO A 200 15.25 -18.43 -5.80
CA PRO A 200 15.07 -18.58 -4.35
C PRO A 200 13.69 -18.13 -3.84
N PHE A 201 13.14 -17.05 -4.41
CA PHE A 201 11.82 -16.53 -4.01
C PHE A 201 10.71 -17.48 -4.42
N THR A 202 10.71 -17.90 -5.68
CA THR A 202 9.69 -18.82 -6.21
C THR A 202 9.76 -20.18 -5.53
N GLU A 203 10.95 -20.70 -5.28
CA GLU A 203 11.12 -21.96 -4.58
C GLU A 203 10.58 -21.90 -3.15
N ALA A 204 10.87 -20.81 -2.42
CA ALA A 204 10.34 -20.60 -1.08
C ALA A 204 8.82 -20.44 -1.06
N LEU A 205 8.26 -19.64 -1.98
CA LEU A 205 6.82 -19.44 -2.10
C LEU A 205 6.10 -20.76 -2.42
N ALA A 206 6.55 -21.49 -3.44
CA ALA A 206 5.92 -22.74 -3.87
C ALA A 206 5.94 -23.85 -2.80
N ARG A 207 6.96 -23.86 -1.93
CA ARG A 207 7.03 -24.79 -0.79
C ARG A 207 6.00 -24.48 0.31
N LEU A 208 5.63 -23.21 0.48
CA LEU A 208 4.82 -22.76 1.60
C LEU A 208 3.35 -22.51 1.21
N ILE A 209 3.07 -22.26 -0.07
CA ILE A 209 1.75 -21.80 -0.55
C ILE A 209 0.61 -22.78 -0.30
N ASP A 210 0.87 -24.09 -0.21
CA ASP A 210 -0.14 -25.11 0.06
C ASP A 210 -0.16 -25.55 1.54
N THR A 211 0.54 -24.83 2.43
CA THR A 211 0.54 -25.14 3.87
C THR A 211 -0.82 -24.79 4.48
N PRO A 212 -1.55 -25.77 5.06
CA PRO A 212 -2.79 -25.50 5.79
C PRO A 212 -2.55 -24.57 6.99
N ASP A 213 -3.55 -23.78 7.34
CA ASP A 213 -3.54 -22.89 8.52
C ASP A 213 -2.43 -21.82 8.51
N LEU A 214 -1.74 -21.65 7.39
CA LEU A 214 -0.71 -20.63 7.23
C LEU A 214 -1.29 -19.37 6.58
N GLU A 215 -1.58 -18.37 7.41
CA GLU A 215 -2.08 -17.07 6.97
C GLU A 215 -1.06 -16.37 6.04
N VAL A 216 -1.54 -15.66 5.01
CA VAL A 216 -0.72 -15.15 3.92
C VAL A 216 0.40 -14.17 4.34
N ARG A 217 0.21 -13.31 5.34
CA ARG A 217 1.32 -12.47 5.86
C ARG A 217 2.36 -13.31 6.56
N HIS A 218 1.94 -14.28 7.36
CA HIS A 218 2.87 -15.20 8.01
C HIS A 218 3.62 -16.07 6.99
N LEU A 219 2.92 -16.54 5.95
CA LEU A 219 3.52 -17.21 4.79
C LEU A 219 4.61 -16.34 4.18
N MET A 220 4.32 -15.07 3.87
CA MET A 220 5.29 -14.15 3.28
C MET A 220 6.46 -13.84 4.22
N GLY A 221 6.23 -13.81 5.53
CA GLY A 221 7.28 -13.74 6.54
C GLY A 221 8.25 -14.94 6.48
N LYS A 222 7.71 -16.16 6.37
CA LYS A 222 8.51 -17.38 6.18
C LYS A 222 9.22 -17.44 4.83
N VAL A 223 8.59 -16.94 3.76
CA VAL A 223 9.24 -16.78 2.45
C VAL A 223 10.45 -15.85 2.58
N ARG A 224 10.28 -14.69 3.23
CA ARG A 224 11.37 -13.73 3.48
C ARG A 224 12.53 -14.37 4.23
N GLU A 225 12.26 -15.04 5.34
CA GLU A 225 13.27 -15.73 6.14
C GLU A 225 14.03 -16.80 5.33
N SER A 226 13.30 -17.60 4.54
CA SER A 226 13.87 -18.66 3.72
C SER A 226 14.77 -18.11 2.60
N VAL A 227 14.36 -17.04 1.93
CA VAL A 227 15.15 -16.39 0.87
C VAL A 227 16.38 -15.71 1.46
N TYR A 228 16.22 -14.97 2.55
CA TYR A 228 17.33 -14.28 3.22
C TYR A 228 18.41 -15.27 3.62
N THR A 229 18.03 -16.38 4.27
CA THR A 229 18.99 -17.41 4.71
C THR A 229 19.63 -18.15 3.53
N SER A 230 18.84 -18.62 2.56
CA SER A 230 19.35 -19.44 1.44
C SER A 230 20.24 -18.66 0.46
N THR A 231 20.09 -17.33 0.40
CA THR A 231 20.94 -16.47 -0.42
C THR A 231 22.20 -16.00 0.31
N GLY A 232 22.40 -16.42 1.56
CA GLY A 232 23.49 -15.92 2.41
C GLY A 232 23.32 -14.44 2.72
N GLU A 233 22.10 -14.04 3.09
CA GLU A 233 21.72 -12.69 3.55
C GLU A 233 21.78 -11.59 2.48
N ARG A 234 21.88 -11.98 1.21
CA ARG A 234 22.07 -11.06 0.07
C ARG A 234 20.78 -10.64 -0.62
N GLN A 235 19.66 -11.30 -0.34
CA GLN A 235 18.36 -10.99 -0.92
C GLN A 235 17.29 -10.96 0.17
N LEU A 236 16.57 -9.85 0.27
CA LEU A 236 15.55 -9.66 1.29
C LEU A 236 14.19 -9.35 0.63
N PRO A 237 13.26 -10.32 0.51
CA PRO A 237 11.95 -10.08 -0.07
C PRO A 237 11.20 -8.95 0.64
N TRP A 238 10.59 -8.05 -0.12
CA TRP A 238 9.87 -6.89 0.39
C TRP A 238 8.37 -7.05 0.24
N LEU A 239 7.59 -6.48 1.17
CA LEU A 239 6.14 -6.61 1.21
C LEU A 239 5.51 -5.24 1.44
N ASN A 240 4.54 -4.86 0.61
CA ASN A 240 3.63 -3.74 0.84
C ASN A 240 2.20 -4.27 0.81
N GLU A 241 1.37 -3.92 1.78
CA GLU A 241 0.00 -4.41 1.84
C GLU A 241 -0.99 -3.43 2.46
N ALA A 242 -2.25 -3.64 2.11
CA ALA A 242 -3.45 -3.05 2.67
C ALA A 242 -4.54 -4.15 2.77
N LEU A 243 -4.15 -5.34 3.23
CA LEU A 243 -5.05 -6.50 3.35
C LEU A 243 -6.13 -6.27 4.42
N ILE A 244 -7.34 -6.75 4.14
CA ILE A 244 -8.47 -6.74 5.07
C ILE A 244 -8.85 -8.18 5.38
N GLY A 245 -8.88 -8.52 6.67
CA GLY A 245 -9.13 -9.88 7.13
C GLY A 245 -7.93 -10.80 6.89
N GLU A 246 -8.17 -12.11 7.02
CA GLU A 246 -7.17 -13.16 6.88
C GLU A 246 -7.40 -13.96 5.60
N PHE A 247 -6.34 -14.50 5.02
CA PHE A 247 -6.41 -15.39 3.88
C PHE A 247 -5.42 -16.54 4.01
N TYR A 248 -5.88 -17.73 3.64
CA TYR A 248 -5.15 -18.98 3.74
C TYR A 248 -5.22 -19.70 2.40
N PHE A 249 -4.08 -19.83 1.72
CA PHE A 249 -4.03 -20.54 0.45
C PHE A 249 -4.37 -22.03 0.61
N GLY A 250 -3.73 -22.70 1.58
CA GLY A 250 -3.95 -24.12 1.90
C GLY A 250 -5.25 -24.43 2.64
N GLY A 251 -6.12 -23.44 2.85
CA GLY A 251 -7.33 -23.55 3.67
C GLY A 251 -7.05 -23.56 5.18
N GLN A 252 -8.12 -23.56 5.97
CA GLN A 252 -8.08 -23.69 7.43
C GLN A 252 -8.58 -25.07 7.84
N SER A 253 -7.83 -25.75 8.71
CA SER A 253 -8.19 -27.02 9.32
C SER A 253 -9.26 -26.77 10.39
N GLY A 254 -10.50 -26.66 9.93
CA GLY A 254 -11.67 -26.35 10.76
C GLY A 254 -12.95 -26.13 9.96
N ASP A 255 -12.83 -25.80 8.67
CA ASP A 255 -13.98 -25.57 7.79
C ASP A 255 -14.53 -26.89 7.20
N GLY A 256 -15.11 -27.70 8.08
CA GLY A 256 -16.21 -28.57 7.69
C GLY A 256 -17.48 -27.72 7.59
N SER A 257 -17.82 -27.27 6.38
CA SER A 257 -19.10 -26.63 6.01
C SER A 257 -19.65 -25.56 6.98
N GLN A 258 -19.54 -24.28 6.60
CA GLN A 258 -20.73 -23.42 6.47
C GLN A 258 -20.38 -22.08 5.81
N ALA A 259 -20.95 -21.84 4.63
CA ALA A 259 -21.18 -20.50 4.15
C ALA A 259 -22.26 -19.86 5.04
N SER A 260 -21.89 -18.88 5.86
CA SER A 260 -22.84 -17.97 6.49
C SER A 260 -22.33 -16.53 6.41
N ASN A 261 -23.15 -15.71 5.76
CA ASN A 261 -23.12 -14.24 5.73
C ASN A 261 -22.69 -13.63 7.09
N PRO A 262 -21.85 -12.58 7.12
CA PRO A 262 -21.64 -11.83 8.35
C PRO A 262 -22.86 -10.92 8.61
N GLN A 263 -23.76 -11.39 9.48
CA GLN A 263 -24.62 -10.51 10.27
C GLN A 263 -23.84 -10.13 11.55
N PRO A 264 -23.87 -8.86 12.01
CA PRO A 264 -23.13 -8.45 13.21
C PRO A 264 -23.68 -9.19 14.44
N PRO A 265 -22.85 -9.86 15.27
CA PRO A 265 -23.35 -10.52 16.45
C PRO A 265 -23.70 -9.50 17.55
N ALA A 266 -24.90 -9.67 18.10
CA ALA A 266 -25.32 -9.05 19.35
C ALA A 266 -24.45 -9.57 20.52
N GLN A 267 -24.01 -8.66 21.38
CA GLN A 267 -23.17 -8.96 22.55
C GLN A 267 -23.93 -9.78 23.62
N PRO A 268 -23.36 -10.88 24.14
CA PRO A 268 -23.80 -11.51 25.39
C PRO A 268 -23.23 -10.79 26.63
N PRO A 269 -23.88 -10.90 27.81
CA PRO A 269 -23.45 -10.22 29.02
C PRO A 269 -22.16 -10.85 29.61
N ALA A 270 -21.34 -9.99 30.21
CA ALA A 270 -20.02 -10.35 30.75
C ALA A 270 -20.10 -11.30 31.96
N PRO A 271 -19.20 -12.29 32.08
CA PRO A 271 -18.92 -12.97 33.33
C PRO A 271 -17.83 -12.24 34.14
N THR A 272 -18.06 -12.21 35.45
CA THR A 272 -17.26 -11.57 36.49
C THR A 272 -16.00 -12.38 36.85
N GLY A 273 -14.83 -11.73 36.79
CA GLY A 273 -13.55 -12.12 37.44
C GLY A 273 -12.81 -13.34 36.86
N GLN A 274 -11.48 -13.44 36.82
CA GLN A 274 -10.38 -12.62 37.32
C GLN A 274 -9.06 -13.13 36.67
N ILE A 275 -8.24 -12.19 36.17
CA ILE A 275 -6.76 -12.16 36.06
C ILE A 275 -6.04 -13.11 35.06
N ALA A 276 -5.66 -12.53 33.93
CA ALA A 276 -4.28 -12.58 33.45
C ALA A 276 -3.89 -11.16 33.00
N ALA A 277 -2.98 -10.52 33.73
CA ALA A 277 -2.49 -9.18 33.42
C ALA A 277 -1.58 -9.25 32.17
N LEU A 278 -2.18 -9.18 30.99
CA LEU A 278 -1.51 -8.72 29.79
C LEU A 278 -1.35 -7.21 29.93
N ARG A 279 -0.14 -6.68 29.74
CA ARG A 279 0.05 -5.24 29.51
C ARG A 279 -0.87 -4.87 28.35
N GLN A 280 -1.94 -4.15 28.65
CA GLN A 280 -2.71 -3.47 27.61
C GLN A 280 -1.75 -2.44 27.03
N GLU A 281 -1.34 -2.65 25.77
CA GLU A 281 -0.71 -1.58 24.99
C GLU A 281 -1.65 -0.37 25.06
N PRO A 282 -1.15 0.84 25.39
CA PRO A 282 -2.00 2.01 25.55
C PRO A 282 -2.81 2.21 24.27
N GLU A 283 -4.13 2.26 24.43
CA GLU A 283 -5.12 2.31 23.36
C GLU A 283 -4.85 3.54 22.47
N GLN A 284 -4.38 3.29 21.23
CA GLN A 284 -4.10 4.34 20.25
C GLN A 284 -5.38 4.67 19.49
N LEU A 285 -5.73 5.95 19.42
CA LEU A 285 -6.78 6.46 18.54
C LEU A 285 -6.43 6.18 17.07
N PRO A 286 -7.44 5.93 16.22
CA PRO A 286 -7.21 5.73 14.79
C PRO A 286 -6.67 7.01 14.14
N GLU A 287 -5.85 6.84 13.11
CA GLU A 287 -5.34 7.97 12.32
C GLU A 287 -6.48 8.79 11.70
N PRO A 288 -6.43 10.13 11.81
CA PRO A 288 -7.36 10.98 11.09
C PRO A 288 -7.24 10.78 9.58
N ARG A 289 -8.38 10.70 8.89
CA ARG A 289 -8.41 10.37 7.46
C ARG A 289 -8.24 11.62 6.60
N TYR A 290 -7.25 11.58 5.71
CA TYR A 290 -7.02 12.58 4.68
C TYR A 290 -7.18 11.96 3.29
N ALA A 291 -7.51 12.78 2.29
CA ALA A 291 -7.48 12.33 0.91
C ALA A 291 -6.04 12.04 0.49
N GLY A 292 -5.76 10.88 -0.11
CA GLY A 292 -4.38 10.45 -0.42
C GLY A 292 -3.57 11.45 -1.27
N ARG A 293 -4.23 12.21 -2.17
CA ARG A 293 -3.59 13.30 -2.94
C ARG A 293 -3.03 14.44 -2.10
N LEU A 294 -3.44 14.51 -0.82
CA LEU A 294 -3.01 15.49 0.14
C LEU A 294 -1.97 14.92 1.12
N CYS A 295 -1.39 13.76 0.81
CA CYS A 295 -0.42 13.07 1.64
C CYS A 295 0.90 12.86 0.90
N HIS A 296 1.99 12.80 1.66
CA HIS A 296 3.32 12.44 1.20
C HIS A 296 3.96 11.47 2.19
N SER A 297 4.41 10.32 1.68
CA SER A 297 5.10 9.30 2.45
C SER A 297 6.61 9.44 2.27
N ALA A 298 7.34 9.54 3.38
CA ALA A 298 8.79 9.53 3.45
C ALA A 298 9.30 8.12 3.86
N SER A 299 10.60 7.99 4.14
CA SER A 299 11.21 6.74 4.60
C SER A 299 10.67 6.31 5.97
N ASP A 300 10.88 5.04 6.33
CA ASP A 300 10.64 4.49 7.68
C ASP A 300 9.19 4.56 8.20
N GLY A 301 8.21 4.65 7.29
CA GLY A 301 6.78 4.72 7.65
C GLY A 301 6.32 6.10 8.08
N LEU A 302 7.18 7.12 7.98
CA LEU A 302 6.80 8.51 8.22
C LEU A 302 5.94 9.01 7.07
N GLN A 303 4.72 9.46 7.35
CA GLN A 303 3.84 10.08 6.37
C GLN A 303 3.35 11.43 6.90
N VAL A 304 3.21 12.42 6.02
CA VAL A 304 2.61 13.70 6.33
C VAL A 304 1.43 13.99 5.39
N CYS A 305 0.29 14.34 5.96
CA CYS A 305 -0.93 14.70 5.26
C CYS A 305 -1.37 16.10 5.65
N ALA A 306 -1.97 16.83 4.70
CA ALA A 306 -2.53 18.15 4.93
C ALA A 306 -4.03 18.18 4.62
N SER A 307 -4.80 19.00 5.32
CA SER A 307 -6.22 19.21 5.03
C SER A 307 -6.45 19.92 3.68
N SER A 308 -5.47 20.67 3.22
CA SER A 308 -5.46 21.35 1.92
C SER A 308 -4.03 21.62 1.44
N ILE A 309 -3.90 21.91 0.15
CA ILE A 309 -2.63 22.27 -0.50
C ILE A 309 -2.93 23.39 -1.49
N LEU A 310 -2.11 24.44 -1.49
CA LEU A 310 -2.16 25.49 -2.51
C LEU A 310 -1.77 24.90 -3.87
N ASP A 311 -2.56 25.21 -4.90
CA ASP A 311 -2.26 24.73 -6.26
C ASP A 311 -0.86 25.20 -6.72
N PRO A 312 -0.14 24.36 -7.50
CA PRO A 312 1.17 24.73 -8.02
C PRO A 312 1.14 26.03 -8.81
N GLN A 313 2.07 26.94 -8.50
CA GLN A 313 2.16 28.24 -9.15
C GLN A 313 3.61 28.57 -9.51
N TYR A 314 3.81 29.11 -10.72
CA TYR A 314 5.11 29.56 -11.21
C TYR A 314 6.21 28.48 -11.08
N GLY A 315 5.85 27.22 -11.29
CA GLY A 315 6.76 26.06 -11.19
C GLY A 315 7.02 25.57 -9.76
N ASN A 316 6.49 26.22 -8.72
CA ASN A 316 6.61 25.76 -7.34
C ASN A 316 5.49 24.77 -7.00
N ARG A 317 5.80 23.81 -6.13
CA ARG A 317 4.85 22.88 -5.53
C ARG A 317 4.81 23.12 -4.03
N TYR A 318 3.62 23.03 -3.44
CA TYR A 318 3.37 23.40 -2.05
C TYR A 318 2.82 22.24 -1.21
N GLY A 319 3.11 21.01 -1.64
CA GLY A 319 2.59 19.81 -0.98
C GLY A 319 3.25 19.54 0.38
N PRO A 320 2.64 18.69 1.21
CA PRO A 320 3.14 18.37 2.55
C PRO A 320 4.50 17.65 2.53
N GLY A 321 4.90 17.06 1.40
CA GLY A 321 6.22 16.45 1.27
C GLY A 321 7.39 17.40 1.43
N ASN A 322 7.16 18.70 1.17
CA ASN A 322 8.15 19.74 1.44
C ASN A 322 8.50 19.83 2.94
N LEU A 323 7.64 19.35 3.84
CA LEU A 323 7.94 19.35 5.28
C LEU A 323 9.00 18.32 5.68
N LEU A 324 9.31 17.35 4.81
CA LEU A 324 10.20 16.23 5.11
C LEU A 324 11.43 16.18 4.19
N ASP A 325 11.61 17.17 3.32
CA ASP A 325 12.67 17.19 2.30
C ASP A 325 14.00 17.76 2.82
N ARG A 326 14.02 18.32 4.04
CA ARG A 326 15.18 18.96 4.69
C ARG A 326 15.68 20.19 3.92
N ASP A 327 14.83 20.81 3.14
CA ASP A 327 15.06 22.05 2.43
C ASP A 327 14.06 23.14 2.86
N ALA A 328 14.48 23.96 3.83
CA ALA A 328 13.69 25.12 4.30
C ALA A 328 13.40 26.19 3.22
N SER A 329 13.92 26.01 1.99
CA SER A 329 13.60 26.83 0.82
C SER A 329 12.37 26.35 0.03
N THR A 330 11.80 25.21 0.39
CA THR A 330 10.47 24.73 0.00
C THR A 330 9.49 24.91 1.18
N ALA A 331 8.20 24.74 0.94
CA ALA A 331 7.20 24.79 2.01
C ALA A 331 5.91 24.09 1.62
N TRP A 332 5.25 23.48 2.59
CA TRP A 332 3.81 23.27 2.49
C TRP A 332 3.10 24.62 2.62
N VAL A 333 2.12 24.85 1.75
CA VAL A 333 1.24 26.03 1.82
C VAL A 333 -0.19 25.52 1.75
N GLU A 334 -1.01 25.95 2.69
CA GLU A 334 -2.44 25.63 2.71
C GLU A 334 -3.17 26.25 1.51
N GLY A 335 -4.26 25.62 1.08
CA GLY A 335 -4.96 25.97 -0.16
C GLY A 335 -6.40 26.45 0.03
N VAL A 336 -6.80 26.84 1.24
CA VAL A 336 -8.14 27.39 1.48
C VAL A 336 -8.13 28.90 1.46
N SER A 337 -9.26 29.51 1.15
CA SER A 337 -9.40 30.96 1.29
C SER A 337 -9.27 31.37 2.75
N GLY A 338 -8.47 32.39 3.02
CA GLY A 338 -8.30 32.94 4.36
C GLY A 338 -6.87 32.79 4.85
N ASN A 339 -6.71 32.65 6.16
CA ASN A 339 -5.41 32.68 6.82
C ASN A 339 -4.92 31.30 7.28
N GLY A 340 -5.58 30.22 6.86
CA GLY A 340 -5.25 28.86 7.25
C GLY A 340 -5.67 28.44 8.67
N ALA A 341 -6.40 29.26 9.44
CA ALA A 341 -6.97 28.80 10.71
C ALA A 341 -7.92 27.60 10.51
N GLY A 342 -7.79 26.59 11.37
CA GLY A 342 -8.49 25.31 11.28
C GLY A 342 -7.90 24.32 10.28
N GLN A 343 -6.88 24.72 9.50
CA GLN A 343 -6.15 23.76 8.65
C GLN A 343 -5.30 22.84 9.51
N LYS A 344 -5.14 21.59 9.05
CA LYS A 344 -4.53 20.51 9.81
C LYS A 344 -3.39 19.87 9.03
N LEU A 345 -2.35 19.46 9.76
CA LEU A 345 -1.27 18.60 9.28
C LEU A 345 -1.19 17.37 10.17
N MET A 346 -1.40 16.19 9.60
CA MET A 346 -1.19 14.93 10.29
C MET A 346 0.17 14.36 9.91
N ILE A 347 0.92 13.92 10.91
CA ILE A 347 2.18 13.18 10.77
C ILE A 347 1.97 11.80 11.37
N SER A 348 1.95 10.78 10.53
CA SER A 348 1.97 9.37 10.95
C SER A 348 3.40 8.90 11.05
N PHE A 349 3.72 8.15 12.10
CA PHE A 349 5.03 7.54 12.32
C PHE A 349 5.09 6.09 11.85
N GLY A 350 4.00 5.57 11.27
CA GLY A 350 3.86 4.21 10.75
C GLY A 350 3.79 3.10 11.81
N ARG A 351 4.20 3.39 13.05
CA ARG A 351 4.09 2.53 14.24
C ARG A 351 4.12 3.40 15.50
N SER A 352 3.69 2.84 16.63
CA SER A 352 3.88 3.50 17.92
C SER A 352 5.38 3.70 18.21
N ARG A 353 5.76 4.92 18.56
CA ARG A 353 7.13 5.30 18.92
C ARG A 353 7.09 6.28 20.09
N ALA A 354 8.08 6.19 20.97
CA ALA A 354 8.26 7.15 22.05
C ALA A 354 8.69 8.53 21.51
N LEU A 355 7.74 9.41 21.25
CA LEU A 355 7.97 10.76 20.75
C LEU A 355 8.39 11.70 21.90
N SER A 356 9.62 12.20 21.85
CA SER A 356 10.17 13.16 22.83
C SER A 356 9.86 14.61 22.46
N GLY A 357 9.59 14.89 21.18
CA GLY A 357 9.32 16.22 20.69
C GLY A 357 9.40 16.30 19.17
N PHE A 358 9.57 17.51 18.66
CA PHE A 358 9.81 17.75 17.23
C PHE A 358 10.51 19.09 17.02
N GLU A 359 11.13 19.25 15.86
CA GLU A 359 11.56 20.54 15.34
C GLU A 359 10.62 20.97 14.20
N ILE A 360 10.34 22.25 14.12
CA ILE A 360 9.51 22.82 13.06
C ILE A 360 10.10 24.14 12.56
N VAL A 361 10.16 24.33 11.25
CA VAL A 361 10.49 25.63 10.65
C VAL A 361 9.20 26.31 10.22
N ASN A 362 8.86 27.38 10.93
CA ASN A 362 7.62 28.13 10.72
C ASN A 362 7.69 28.94 9.42
N GLY A 363 6.54 29.22 8.80
CA GLY A 363 6.45 30.05 7.60
C GLY A 363 7.08 29.42 6.35
N TYR A 364 7.19 30.21 5.28
CA TYR A 364 7.92 29.85 4.07
C TYR A 364 9.34 30.44 4.14
N ALA A 365 10.29 29.66 4.65
CA ALA A 365 11.59 30.11 5.13
C ALA A 365 12.68 30.28 4.05
N LYS A 366 12.28 30.28 2.77
CA LYS A 366 13.17 30.47 1.61
C LYS A 366 14.05 31.72 1.70
N ASN A 367 13.47 32.83 2.14
CA ASN A 367 14.18 34.08 2.44
C ASN A 367 13.25 35.00 3.23
N ARG A 368 13.80 36.09 3.80
CA ARG A 368 13.05 37.01 4.66
C ARG A 368 11.85 37.67 3.98
N ASP A 369 11.97 37.99 2.69
CA ASP A 369 10.90 38.62 1.92
C ASP A 369 9.71 37.66 1.77
N ILE A 370 9.95 36.42 1.30
CA ILE A 370 8.90 35.40 1.15
C ILE A 370 8.30 35.01 2.51
N TYR A 371 9.13 34.89 3.55
CA TYR A 371 8.68 34.56 4.90
C TYR A 371 7.70 35.61 5.46
N THR A 372 8.01 36.90 5.30
CA THR A 372 7.13 37.98 5.79
C THR A 372 5.86 38.16 4.95
N LYS A 373 5.92 37.81 3.66
CA LYS A 373 4.78 37.90 2.73
C LYS A 373 3.69 36.87 2.99
N ASN A 374 4.02 35.65 3.41
CA ASN A 374 3.04 34.58 3.69
C ASN A 374 2.60 34.61 5.15
N ALA A 375 1.45 34.04 5.48
CA ALA A 375 1.07 33.85 6.88
C ALA A 375 1.89 32.71 7.52
N ARG A 376 2.01 32.76 8.85
CA ARG A 376 2.89 31.89 9.64
C ARG A 376 2.15 31.46 10.89
N VAL A 377 2.29 30.22 11.33
CA VAL A 377 1.52 29.71 12.47
C VAL A 377 1.93 30.45 13.75
N ARG A 378 0.97 30.96 14.52
CA ARG A 378 1.18 31.61 15.82
C ARG A 378 0.81 30.67 16.95
N THR A 379 -0.39 30.12 16.90
CA THR A 379 -0.86 29.09 17.83
C THR A 379 -1.43 27.92 17.06
N ALA A 380 -1.28 26.73 17.61
CA ALA A 380 -1.88 25.50 17.08
C ALA A 380 -2.25 24.58 18.24
N THR A 381 -3.15 23.63 17.99
CA THR A 381 -3.44 22.54 18.91
C THR A 381 -2.77 21.29 18.37
N LEU A 382 -2.00 20.61 19.21
CA LEU A 382 -1.42 19.33 18.89
C LEU A 382 -2.31 18.22 19.45
N HIS A 383 -2.76 17.32 18.60
CA HIS A 383 -3.49 16.10 18.94
C HIS A 383 -2.59 14.88 18.75
N LEU A 384 -2.64 13.94 19.67
CA LEU A 384 -1.82 12.73 19.63
C LEU A 384 -2.69 11.47 19.57
N SER A 385 -2.11 10.40 19.04
CA SER A 385 -2.76 9.09 18.99
C SER A 385 -3.03 8.49 20.37
N ASP A 386 -2.33 8.91 21.44
CA ASP A 386 -2.65 8.52 22.81
C ASP A 386 -3.89 9.23 23.39
N GLY A 387 -4.61 10.00 22.56
CA GLY A 387 -5.81 10.76 22.92
C GLY A 387 -5.53 12.09 23.62
N SER A 388 -4.29 12.40 23.95
CA SER A 388 -3.97 13.69 24.53
C SER A 388 -3.96 14.80 23.51
N SER A 389 -4.18 16.03 23.98
CA SER A 389 -4.10 17.22 23.16
C SER A 389 -3.57 18.39 23.98
N GLN A 390 -2.77 19.25 23.36
CA GLN A 390 -2.23 20.44 24.03
C GLN A 390 -2.00 21.60 23.06
N PRO A 391 -2.24 22.84 23.49
CA PRO A 391 -1.90 24.00 22.69
C PRO A 391 -0.37 24.16 22.61
N ILE A 392 0.10 24.57 21.43
CA ILE A 392 1.47 24.99 21.20
C ILE A 392 1.48 26.41 20.62
N SER A 393 2.58 27.12 20.84
CA SER A 393 2.82 28.43 20.24
C SER A 393 4.16 28.40 19.52
N LEU A 394 4.16 28.89 18.28
CA LEU A 394 5.37 28.99 17.47
C LEU A 394 5.90 30.42 17.46
N ARG A 395 7.22 30.55 17.41
CA ARG A 395 7.86 31.86 17.29
C ARG A 395 7.73 32.36 15.86
N ASP A 396 7.66 33.68 15.70
CA ASP A 396 7.75 34.33 14.38
C ASP A 396 9.23 34.44 13.96
N ASP A 397 9.88 33.29 13.82
CA ASP A 397 11.28 33.15 13.42
C ASP A 397 11.41 32.11 12.30
N MET A 398 12.33 32.38 11.36
CA MET A 398 12.69 31.48 10.26
C MET A 398 13.57 30.31 10.73
N ARG A 399 14.09 30.36 11.96
CA ARG A 399 14.88 29.27 12.55
C ARG A 399 13.98 28.14 13.02
N ALA A 400 14.51 26.91 12.97
CA ALA A 400 13.87 25.76 13.55
C ALA A 400 13.55 26.01 15.03
N SER A 401 12.28 25.87 15.38
CA SER A 401 11.80 25.89 16.76
C SER A 401 11.67 24.45 17.24
N ARG A 402 12.29 24.13 18.38
CA ARG A 402 12.16 22.82 19.01
C ARG A 402 11.04 22.84 20.05
N PHE A 403 10.16 21.86 19.97
CA PHE A 403 9.16 21.54 20.97
C PHE A 403 9.52 20.23 21.66
N THR A 404 9.36 20.16 22.98
CA THR A 404 9.65 18.96 23.78
C THR A 404 8.52 18.66 24.73
N PHE A 405 8.16 17.39 24.85
CA PHE A 405 7.24 16.94 25.89
C PHE A 405 7.97 16.84 27.24
N ASN A 406 7.22 16.94 28.35
CA ASN A 406 7.77 16.74 29.69
C ASN A 406 8.30 15.31 29.89
N SER A 407 7.73 14.35 29.16
CA SER A 407 8.16 12.96 29.08
C SER A 407 7.84 12.43 27.66
N PRO A 408 8.61 11.46 27.13
CA PRO A 408 8.30 10.82 25.86
C PRO A 408 6.87 10.26 25.84
N ARG A 409 6.22 10.33 24.67
CA ARG A 409 4.83 9.90 24.46
C ARG A 409 4.81 8.75 23.48
N ASP A 410 4.27 7.59 23.86
CA ASP A 410 4.14 6.45 22.95
C ASP A 410 2.96 6.70 22.01
N VAL A 411 3.26 7.17 20.80
CA VAL A 411 2.28 7.60 19.81
C VAL A 411 2.62 7.07 18.43
N SER A 412 1.59 6.72 17.65
CA SER A 412 1.70 6.30 16.26
C SER A 412 1.46 7.43 15.27
N TRP A 413 0.80 8.52 15.70
CA TRP A 413 0.60 9.72 14.88
C TRP A 413 0.44 10.97 15.75
N MET A 414 0.62 12.13 15.12
CA MET A 414 0.26 13.42 15.66
C MET A 414 -0.45 14.29 14.62
N GLU A 415 -1.36 15.16 15.04
CA GLU A 415 -2.04 16.12 14.17
C GLU A 415 -1.91 17.53 14.73
N LEU A 416 -1.39 18.44 13.92
CA LEU A 416 -1.29 19.87 14.21
C LEU A 416 -2.49 20.59 13.58
N GLU A 417 -3.39 21.14 14.40
CA GLU A 417 -4.49 21.99 13.96
C GLU A 417 -4.13 23.47 14.19
N ILE A 418 -4.10 24.27 13.12
CA ILE A 418 -3.74 25.70 13.20
C ILE A 418 -4.85 26.48 13.91
N GLY A 419 -4.51 27.18 15.00
CA GLY A 419 -5.45 28.02 15.73
C GLY A 419 -5.42 29.47 15.25
N SER A 420 -4.25 30.11 15.29
CA SER A 420 -4.09 31.49 14.86
C SER A 420 -2.74 31.69 14.17
N VAL A 421 -2.60 32.81 13.45
CA VAL A 421 -1.42 33.07 12.61
C VAL A 421 -0.84 34.46 12.84
N PHE A 422 0.44 34.61 12.52
CA PHE A 422 1.03 35.90 12.18
C PHE A 422 0.64 36.21 10.74
N VAL A 423 -0.02 37.35 10.54
CA VAL A 423 -0.54 37.75 9.23
C VAL A 423 0.61 38.02 8.27
N GLY A 424 0.50 37.48 7.04
CA GLY A 424 1.41 37.78 5.94
C GLY A 424 1.19 39.19 5.41
N SER A 425 2.26 39.86 4.97
CA SER A 425 2.15 41.21 4.41
C SER A 425 1.53 41.26 3.01
N LYS A 426 1.43 40.12 2.32
CA LYS A 426 0.91 40.04 0.94
C LYS A 426 -0.04 38.87 0.71
N TYR A 427 0.37 37.66 1.09
CA TYR A 427 -0.42 36.44 0.92
C TYR A 427 -1.03 36.07 2.27
N THR A 428 -2.29 35.67 2.24
CA THR A 428 -2.99 35.23 3.44
C THR A 428 -2.69 33.77 3.75
N ASP A 429 -2.27 32.99 2.77
CA ASP A 429 -2.00 31.58 2.89
C ASP A 429 -0.91 31.29 3.92
N THR A 430 -1.17 30.32 4.80
CA THR A 430 -0.21 29.90 5.82
C THR A 430 0.75 28.85 5.30
N ALA A 431 2.03 29.03 5.63
CA ALA A 431 3.10 28.13 5.22
C ALA A 431 3.86 27.52 6.40
N LEU A 432 4.41 26.32 6.19
CA LEU A 432 5.39 25.66 7.05
C LEU A 432 6.45 25.02 6.17
N SER A 433 7.73 25.16 6.53
CA SER A 433 8.85 24.72 5.68
C SER A 433 9.35 23.35 6.05
N GLU A 434 9.49 23.03 7.34
CA GLU A 434 10.10 21.77 7.78
C GLU A 434 9.44 21.22 9.02
N PHE A 435 9.46 19.90 9.14
CA PHE A 435 9.07 19.16 10.32
C PHE A 435 9.99 17.96 10.55
N VAL A 436 10.57 17.86 11.74
CA VAL A 436 11.46 16.75 12.11
C VAL A 436 11.00 16.16 13.45
N PRO A 437 10.45 14.93 13.48
CA PRO A 437 10.10 14.29 14.74
C PRO A 437 11.35 13.90 15.52
N ILE A 438 11.30 14.04 16.84
CA ILE A 438 12.37 13.65 17.77
C ILE A 438 11.85 12.50 18.62
N PHE A 439 12.43 11.31 18.47
CA PHE A 439 12.08 10.13 19.26
C PHE A 439 13.05 9.96 20.44
N ALA A 440 12.58 9.37 21.53
CA ALA A 440 13.45 8.77 22.54
C ALA A 440 13.92 7.43 21.98
N ASP A 441 15.22 7.32 21.72
CA ASP A 441 15.86 6.08 21.30
C ASP A 441 16.00 5.09 22.48
#